data_AF-A0A7C6YJ36-F1
#
_entry.id   AF-A0A7C6YJ36-F1
#
_cell.length_a   1.000
_cell.length_b   1.000
_cell.length_c   1.000
_cell.angle_alpha   90.00
_cell.angle_beta   90.00
_cell.angle_gamma   90.00
#
_symmetry.space_group_name_H-M   'P 1'
#
loop_
_entity.id
_entity.type
_entity.pdbx_description
1 polymer ?
#
loop_
_entity_poly.entity_id
_entity_poly.type
_entity_poly.pdbx_seq_one_letter_code
_entity_poly.pdbx_strand_id
1 'polypeptide(L)' 'MKSSVRNNDPRETLAHQLAEAGLNSKDAFIIALDSGLNVVDRDYLIDLGLKGNQLILAETCIKDFYWEYG' A
#
# COMPACT_ATOMS: atom_id res chain seq x y z
N MET A 1 0.99 -15.68 -28.58
CA MET A 1 0.61 -14.49 -27.80
C MET A 1 1.76 -14.18 -26.86
N LYS A 2 2.51 -13.10 -27.10
CA LYS A 2 3.48 -12.60 -26.12
C LYS A 2 2.65 -12.05 -24.96
N SER A 3 2.70 -12.67 -23.78
CA SER A 3 2.25 -12.02 -22.57
C SER A 3 3.07 -10.75 -22.44
N SER A 4 2.43 -9.61 -22.68
CA SER A 4 2.98 -8.33 -22.29
C SER A 4 3.19 -8.43 -20.80
N VAL A 5 4.43 -8.59 -20.36
CA VAL A 5 4.81 -8.37 -18.97
C VAL A 5 4.38 -6.93 -18.72
N ARG A 6 3.20 -6.74 -18.12
CA ARG A 6 2.89 -5.44 -17.53
C ARG A 6 3.98 -5.29 -16.49
N ASN A 7 4.87 -4.32 -16.69
CA ASN A 7 5.62 -3.78 -15.58
C ASN A 7 4.57 -3.14 -14.68
N ASN A 8 3.92 -3.95 -13.85
CA ASN A 8 2.98 -3.46 -12.86
C ASN A 8 3.85 -2.63 -11.92
N ASP A 9 3.58 -1.33 -11.90
CA ASP A 9 4.16 -0.45 -10.91
C ASP A 9 3.96 -1.10 -9.53
N PRO A 10 5.00 -1.30 -8.71
CA PRO A 10 4.85 -1.99 -7.43
C PRO A 10 3.84 -1.30 -6.52
N ARG A 11 3.58 0.00 -6.75
CA ARG A 11 2.52 0.76 -6.07
C ARG A 11 1.11 0.29 -6.46
N GLU A 12 0.89 -0.23 -7.66
CA GLU A 12 -0.39 -0.83 -8.04
C GLU A 12 -0.67 -2.10 -7.22
N THR A 13 0.35 -2.93 -7.01
CA THR A 13 0.23 -4.12 -6.14
C THR A 13 -0.04 -3.71 -4.70
N LEU A 14 0.70 -2.73 -4.17
CA LEU A 14 0.48 -2.21 -2.83
C LEU A 14 -0.95 -1.65 -2.65
N ALA A 15 -1.43 -0.86 -3.61
CA ALA A 15 -2.80 -0.33 -3.58
C ALA A 15 -3.85 -1.45 -3.55
N HIS A 16 -3.62 -2.55 -4.28
CA HIS A 16 -4.52 -3.71 -4.24
C HIS A 16 -4.51 -4.38 -2.86
N GLN A 17 -3.34 -4.63 -2.28
CA GLN A 17 -3.21 -5.23 -0.94
C GLN A 17 -3.86 -4.37 0.16
N LEU A 18 -3.71 -3.05 0.07
CA LEU A 18 -4.34 -2.11 1.00
C LEU A 18 -5.87 -2.10 0.85
N ALA A 19 -6.40 -2.22 -0.38
CA ALA A 19 -7.83 -2.36 -0.60
C ALA A 19 -8.38 -3.67 0.02
N GLU A 20 -7.64 -4.78 -0.13
CA GLU A 20 -7.98 -6.06 0.52
C GLU A 20 -7.89 -5.98 2.05
N ALA A 21 -7.06 -5.09 2.60
CA ALA A 21 -7.03 -4.76 4.03
C ALA A 21 -8.25 -3.91 4.49
N GLY A 22 -9.18 -3.61 3.58
CA GLY A 22 -10.45 -2.95 3.86
C GLY A 22 -10.39 -1.42 3.76
N LEU A 23 -9.33 -0.87 3.14
CA LEU A 23 -9.32 0.54 2.78
C LEU A 23 -10.15 0.75 1.52
N ASN A 24 -10.79 1.91 1.40
CA ASN A 24 -11.42 2.25 0.13
C ASN A 24 -10.33 2.48 -0.93
N SER A 25 -10.69 2.31 -2.21
CA SER A 25 -9.73 2.36 -3.32
C SER A 25 -9.01 3.70 -3.45
N LYS A 26 -9.63 4.81 -3.01
CA LYS A 26 -9.00 6.13 -3.05
C LYS A 26 -7.87 6.23 -2.03
N ASP A 27 -8.13 5.84 -0.79
CA ASP A 27 -7.13 5.89 0.28
C ASP A 27 -6.00 4.90 0.02
N ALA A 28 -6.33 3.69 -0.43
CA ALA A 28 -5.34 2.69 -0.82
C ALA A 28 -4.39 3.20 -1.93
N PHE A 29 -4.93 3.89 -2.93
CA PHE A 29 -4.12 4.49 -4.01
C PHE A 29 -3.23 5.63 -3.50
N ILE A 30 -3.75 6.51 -2.65
CA ILE A 30 -2.97 7.62 -2.08
C ILE A 30 -1.83 7.10 -1.22
N ILE A 31 -2.09 6.15 -0.32
CA ILE A 31 -1.06 5.53 0.51
C ILE A 31 0.02 4.86 -0.34
N ALA A 32 -0.36 4.18 -1.43
CA ALA A 32 0.60 3.56 -2.31
C ALA A 32 1.47 4.57 -3.08
N LEU A 33 0.88 5.70 -3.50
CA LEU A 33 1.65 6.81 -4.06
C LEU A 33 2.60 7.43 -3.03
N ASP A 34 2.11 7.71 -1.83
CA ASP A 34 2.91 8.28 -0.75
C ASP A 34 4.03 7.33 -0.35
N SER A 35 3.80 6.01 -0.31
CA SER A 35 4.85 5.03 -0.03
C SER A 35 5.92 4.99 -1.13
N GLY A 36 5.61 5.38 -2.36
CA GLY A 36 6.61 5.52 -3.42
C GLY A 36 7.41 6.82 -3.39
N LEU A 37 7.00 7.81 -2.60
CA LEU A 37 7.57 9.16 -2.61
C LEU A 37 8.08 9.62 -1.23
N ASN A 38 7.52 9.08 -0.15
CA ASN A 38 7.71 9.48 1.23
C ASN A 38 7.74 8.23 2.13
N VAL A 39 8.15 8.42 3.38
CA VAL A 39 7.99 7.40 4.42
C VAL A 39 6.58 7.48 4.98
N VAL A 40 5.83 6.39 4.83
CA VAL A 40 4.53 6.17 5.46
C VAL A 40 4.73 5.35 6.72
N ASP A 41 4.43 5.95 7.87
CA ASP A 41 4.54 5.32 9.18
C ASP A 41 3.17 4.99 9.79
N ARG A 42 3.21 4.43 11.00
CA ARG A 42 2.01 4.02 11.73
C ARG A 42 1.11 5.19 12.09
N ASP A 43 1.67 6.34 12.45
CA ASP A 43 0.90 7.48 12.93
C ASP A 43 0.10 8.08 11.76
N TYR A 44 0.70 8.17 10.57
CA TYR A 44 -0.01 8.53 9.34
C TYR A 44 -1.21 7.60 9.06
N LEU A 45 -1.04 6.28 9.22
CA LEU A 45 -2.13 5.31 9.00
C LEU A 45 -3.26 5.46 10.03
N ILE A 46 -2.93 5.78 11.28
CA ILE A 46 -3.91 6.06 12.34
C ILE A 46 -4.68 7.35 12.01
N ASP A 47 -4.01 8.38 11.49
CA ASP A 47 -4.64 9.63 11.08
C ASP A 47 -5.61 9.45 9.90
N LEU A 48 -5.35 8.46 9.03
CA LEU A 48 -6.30 8.00 8.01
C LEU A 48 -7.47 7.18 8.56
N GLY A 49 -7.48 6.92 9.87
CA GLY A 49 -8.58 6.25 10.57
C GLY A 49 -8.47 4.73 10.62
N LEU A 50 -7.35 4.13 10.19
CA LEU A 50 -7.13 2.69 10.29
C LEU A 50 -6.96 2.27 11.75
N LYS A 51 -7.57 1.13 12.12
CA LYS A 51 -7.53 0.60 13.49
C LYS A 51 -7.47 -0.93 13.49
N GLY A 52 -7.05 -1.49 14.63
CA GLY A 52 -7.06 -2.94 14.86
C GLY A 52 -6.34 -3.72 13.75
N ASN A 53 -7.02 -4.72 13.20
CA ASN A 53 -6.44 -5.59 12.17
C ASN A 53 -6.13 -4.86 10.85
N GLN A 54 -6.91 -3.83 10.49
CA GLN A 54 -6.66 -3.08 9.26
C GLN A 54 -5.33 -2.33 9.32
N LEU A 55 -5.03 -1.72 10.48
CA LEU A 55 -3.77 -1.03 10.72
C LEU A 55 -2.58 -2.01 10.63
N ILE A 56 -2.70 -3.18 11.25
CA ILE A 56 -1.63 -4.20 11.23
C ILE A 56 -1.36 -4.70 9.81
N LEU A 57 -2.42 -4.97 9.03
CA LEU A 57 -2.29 -5.42 7.64
C LEU A 57 -1.65 -4.34 6.77
N ALA A 58 -2.12 -3.09 6.86
CA ALA A 58 -1.56 -1.98 6.10
C ALA A 58 -0.07 -1.74 6.45
N GLU A 59 0.28 -1.74 7.73
CA GLU A 59 1.69 -1.65 8.16
C GLU A 59 2.54 -2.79 7.57
N THR A 60 2.00 -4.01 7.51
CA THR A 60 2.71 -5.17 6.96
C THR A 60 2.94 -5.00 5.47
N CYS A 61 1.90 -4.66 4.70
CA CYS A 61 2.04 -4.45 3.25
C CYS A 61 3.01 -3.32 2.90
N ILE A 62 2.97 -2.23 3.67
CA ILE A 62 3.87 -1.09 3.46
C ILE A 62 5.32 -1.45 3.81
N LYS A 63 5.54 -2.22 4.90
CA LYS A 63 6.87 -2.73 5.26
C LYS A 63 7.42 -3.65 4.18
N ASP A 64 6.61 -4.57 3.67
CA ASP A 64 7.00 -5.48 2.59
C ASP A 64 7.35 -4.69 1.33
N PHE A 65 6.56 -3.67 0.98
CA PHE A 65 6.86 -2.77 -0.13
C PHE A 65 8.21 -2.06 0.04
N TYR A 66 8.50 -1.48 1.21
CA TYR A 66 9.80 -0.84 1.43
C TYR A 66 10.96 -1.83 1.45
N TRP A 67 10.74 -3.05 1.92
CA TRP A 67 11.77 -4.09 1.89
C TRP A 67 12.14 -4.50 0.46
N GLU A 68 11.16 -4.56 -0.43
CA GLU A 68 11.36 -4.96 -1.83
C GLU A 68 11.83 -3.81 -2.74
N TYR A 69 11.37 -2.58 -2.50
CA TYR A 69 11.52 -1.46 -3.44
C TYR A 69 12.17 -0.19 -2.84
N GLY A 70 12.48 -0.18 -1.55
CA GLY A 70 13.08 0.95 -0.82
C GLY A 70 14.61 1.02 -0.87
#